data_AF-A0A060BVL6-F1
#
_entry.id   AF-A0A060BVL6-F1
#
_cell.length_a   1.000
_cell.length_b   1.000
_cell.length_c   1.000
_cell.angle_alpha   90.00
_cell.angle_beta   90.00
_cell.angle_gamma   90.00
#
_symmetry.space_group_name_H-M   'P 1'
#
loop_
_entity.id
_entity.type
_entity.pdbx_description
1 polymer ?
#
loop_
_entity_poly.entity_id
_entity_poly.type
_entity_poly.pdbx_seq_one_letter_code
_entity_poly.pdbx_strand_id
1 'polypeptide(L)'
;AGTRRRHRTGERAPTLPLERLLWTSALGAWPIDAERLGGFATKAMREAKVHTTWTDPDPAFEDAVGDFVTGVLADDAITSSLEGEARRLLVAGRAASLVLVTLAATALGSPDLYQGDETWNLSLVDPDNRRPVDHDHLASLLT
;
A
#
# COMPACT_ATOMS: atom_id res chain seq x y z
N ALA A 1 20.47 7.71 1.46
CA ALA A 1 20.62 7.42 2.90
C ALA A 1 20.24 8.61 3.80
N GLY A 2 20.43 9.88 3.38
CA GLY A 2 20.14 11.06 4.20
C GLY A 2 18.67 11.47 4.32
N THR A 3 17.84 11.25 3.29
CA THR A 3 16.44 11.72 3.24
C THR A 3 15.48 10.97 4.16
N ARG A 4 15.74 9.68 4.45
CA ARG A 4 14.88 8.84 5.30
C ARG A 4 14.98 9.18 6.79
N ARG A 5 16.10 9.75 7.24
CA ARG A 5 16.35 10.04 8.66
C ARG A 5 15.61 11.29 9.15
N ARG A 6 15.25 12.23 8.27
CA ARG A 6 14.62 13.50 8.67
C ARG A 6 13.22 13.33 9.25
N HIS A 7 12.51 12.27 8.83
CA HIS A 7 11.15 11.97 9.27
C HIS A 7 11.12 11.01 10.47
N ARG A 8 12.28 10.63 11.01
CA ARG A 8 12.36 9.89 12.29
C ARG A 8 12.41 10.90 13.44
N THR A 9 11.27 11.21 14.02
CA THR A 9 11.17 12.03 15.23
C THR A 9 11.37 11.17 16.49
N GLY A 10 12.61 11.14 17.02
CA GLY A 10 12.93 10.59 18.34
C GLY A 10 12.78 9.06 18.50
N GLU A 11 12.70 8.60 19.75
CA GLU A 11 12.58 7.17 20.14
C GLU A 11 11.26 6.50 19.70
N ARG A 12 10.31 7.26 19.14
CA ARG A 12 8.95 6.79 18.81
C ARG A 12 8.65 6.73 17.30
N ALA A 13 9.68 6.77 16.45
CA ALA A 13 9.53 6.50 15.02
C ALA A 13 9.05 5.04 14.77
N PRO A 14 8.49 4.72 13.58
CA PRO A 14 8.14 3.35 13.24
C PRO A 14 9.31 2.41 13.47
N THR A 15 9.04 1.24 14.06
CA THR A 15 10.07 0.20 14.19
C THR A 15 10.61 -0.19 12.82
N LEU A 16 11.85 -0.70 12.76
CA LEU A 16 12.46 -1.09 11.48
C LEU A 16 11.60 -2.06 10.65
N PRO A 17 10.95 -3.10 11.23
CA PRO A 17 10.04 -3.96 10.48
C PRO A 17 8.82 -3.22 9.94
N LEU A 18 8.20 -2.35 10.76
CA LEU A 18 7.04 -1.57 10.35
C LEU A 18 7.40 -0.57 9.25
N GLU A 19 8.50 0.17 9.40
CA GLU A 19 8.96 1.12 8.38
C GLU A 19 9.20 0.42 7.03
N ARG A 20 9.82 -0.76 7.04
CA ARG A 20 10.05 -1.56 5.82
C ARG A 20 8.74 -2.02 5.18
N LEU A 21 7.77 -2.43 6.00
CA LEU A 21 6.45 -2.81 5.53
C LEU A 21 5.76 -1.61 4.88
N LEU A 22 5.76 -0.44 5.53
CA LEU A 22 5.19 0.79 4.98
C LEU A 22 5.84 1.20 3.65
N TRP A 23 7.16 1.13 3.54
CA TRP A 23 7.86 1.43 2.28
C TRP A 23 7.49 0.45 1.16
N THR A 24 7.45 -0.85 1.47
CA THR A 24 7.10 -1.88 0.48
C THR A 24 5.66 -1.73 0.02
N SER A 25 4.74 -1.49 0.96
CA SER A 25 3.33 -1.24 0.65
C SER A 25 3.15 0.03 -0.18
N ALA A 26 3.84 1.13 0.17
CA ALA A 26 3.76 2.37 -0.58
C ALA A 26 4.29 2.21 -2.01
N LEU A 27 5.37 1.44 -2.19
CA LEU A 27 5.92 1.15 -3.51
C LEU A 27 4.98 0.25 -4.34
N GLY A 28 4.42 -0.80 -3.74
CA GLY A 28 3.51 -1.72 -4.41
C GLY A 28 2.15 -1.11 -4.74
N ALA A 29 1.68 -0.16 -3.93
CA ALA A 29 0.41 0.53 -4.10
C ALA A 29 0.53 1.91 -4.76
N TRP A 30 1.71 2.28 -5.28
CA TRP A 30 1.93 3.60 -5.87
C TRP A 30 1.10 3.81 -7.15
N PRO A 31 0.43 4.96 -7.34
CA PRO A 31 0.35 6.10 -6.43
C PRO A 31 -0.58 5.84 -5.22
N ILE A 32 -0.14 6.27 -4.04
CA ILE A 32 -0.89 6.14 -2.79
C ILE A 32 -0.91 7.47 -2.03
N ASP A 33 -2.04 7.78 -1.41
CA ASP A 33 -2.22 8.95 -0.56
C ASP A 33 -2.01 8.62 0.94
N ALA A 34 -1.97 9.67 1.76
CA ALA A 34 -1.75 9.56 3.20
C ALA A 34 -2.91 8.89 3.94
N GLU A 35 -4.12 8.98 3.41
CA GLU A 35 -5.30 8.34 4.01
C GLU A 35 -5.20 6.82 3.89
N ARG A 36 -4.94 6.32 2.67
CA ARG A 36 -4.79 4.88 2.40
C ARG A 36 -3.58 4.28 3.11
N LEU A 37 -2.42 4.93 3.03
CA LEU A 37 -1.22 4.43 3.70
C LEU A 37 -1.32 4.54 5.22
N GLY A 38 -1.96 5.60 5.74
CA GLY A 38 -2.20 5.81 7.16
C GLY A 38 -3.15 4.77 7.74
N GLY A 39 -4.28 4.52 7.07
CA GLY A 39 -5.23 3.47 7.46
C GLY A 39 -4.58 2.08 7.48
N PHE A 40 -3.75 1.78 6.47
CA PHE A 40 -2.93 0.57 6.46
C PHE A 40 -1.95 0.52 7.63
N ALA A 41 -1.26 1.62 7.94
CA ALA A 41 -0.30 1.70 9.04
C ALA A 41 -0.97 1.40 10.39
N THR A 42 -2.11 2.02 10.69
CA THR A 42 -2.88 1.75 11.92
C THR A 42 -3.25 0.29 12.05
N LYS A 43 -3.78 -0.31 10.97
CA LYS A 43 -4.12 -1.74 10.97
C LYS A 43 -2.88 -2.62 11.16
N ALA A 44 -1.81 -2.37 10.41
CA ALA A 44 -0.57 -3.15 10.50
C ALA A 44 0.04 -3.10 11.90
N MET A 45 0.05 -1.93 12.54
CA MET A 45 0.55 -1.76 13.92
C MET A 45 -0.26 -2.57 14.93
N ARG A 46 -1.59 -2.42 14.88
CA ARG A 46 -2.52 -3.09 15.82
C ARG A 46 -2.58 -4.59 15.62
N GLU A 47 -2.43 -5.07 14.39
CA GLU A 47 -2.35 -6.51 14.11
C GLU A 47 -1.05 -7.15 14.56
N ALA A 48 0.06 -6.41 14.47
CA ALA A 48 1.37 -6.87 14.93
C ALA A 48 1.43 -7.01 16.46
N LYS A 49 0.64 -6.23 17.22
CA LYS A 49 0.52 -6.30 18.69
C LYS A 49 1.87 -6.14 19.43
N VAL A 50 2.81 -5.41 18.83
CA VAL A 50 4.14 -5.16 19.43
C VAL A 50 4.14 -3.91 20.33
N HIS A 51 3.46 -2.85 19.91
CA HIS A 51 3.41 -1.56 20.62
C HIS A 51 1.99 -1.06 20.90
N THR A 52 1.05 -1.38 20.02
CA THR A 52 -0.36 -0.97 20.12
C THR A 52 -1.23 -2.15 19.70
N THR A 53 -2.46 -2.24 20.23
CA THR A 53 -3.44 -3.28 19.87
C THR A 53 -4.82 -2.67 19.65
N TRP A 54 -5.76 -3.45 19.14
CA TRP A 54 -7.16 -3.01 19.01
C TRP A 54 -7.84 -2.73 20.35
N THR A 55 -7.47 -3.46 21.41
CA THR A 55 -8.10 -3.37 22.74
C THR A 55 -7.35 -2.46 23.71
N ASP A 56 -6.08 -2.20 23.44
CA ASP A 56 -5.21 -1.35 24.25
C ASP A 56 -4.32 -0.53 23.30
N PRO A 57 -4.83 0.61 22.77
CA PRO A 57 -4.08 1.46 21.86
C PRO A 57 -2.99 2.26 22.59
N ASP A 58 -1.82 2.45 21.97
CA ASP A 58 -0.82 3.46 22.37
C ASP A 58 -0.92 4.68 21.43
N PRO A 59 -1.64 5.74 21.83
CA PRO A 59 -1.88 6.88 20.95
C PRO A 59 -0.59 7.61 20.56
N ALA A 60 0.38 7.69 21.48
CA ALA A 60 1.62 8.40 21.20
C ALA A 60 2.49 7.66 20.17
N PHE A 61 2.45 6.32 20.15
CA PHE A 61 3.09 5.54 19.09
C PHE A 61 2.33 5.63 17.77
N GLU A 62 0.99 5.53 17.81
CA GLU A 62 0.16 5.64 16.60
C GLU A 62 0.28 7.01 15.92
N ASP A 63 0.27 8.10 16.70
CA ASP A 63 0.45 9.47 16.21
C ASP A 63 1.83 9.64 15.56
N ALA A 64 2.89 9.14 16.20
CA ALA A 64 4.24 9.24 15.64
C ALA A 64 4.40 8.48 14.31
N VAL A 65 3.70 7.36 14.13
CA VAL A 65 3.67 6.65 12.84
C VAL A 65 2.79 7.37 11.82
N GLY A 66 1.67 7.97 12.25
CA GLY A 66 0.84 8.82 11.40
C GLY A 66 1.58 10.05 10.87
N ASP A 67 2.34 10.73 11.74
CA ASP A 67 3.21 11.85 11.39
C ASP A 67 4.31 11.42 10.41
N PHE A 68 4.89 10.23 10.61
CA PHE A 68 5.86 9.66 9.67
C PHE A 68 5.25 9.45 8.29
N VAL A 69 4.07 8.82 8.19
CA VAL A 69 3.37 8.58 6.91
C VAL A 69 3.07 9.90 6.21
N THR A 70 2.50 10.86 6.93
CA THR A 70 2.14 12.17 6.41
C THR A 70 3.38 12.94 5.93
N GLY A 71 4.44 12.99 6.75
CA GLY A 71 5.68 13.68 6.41
C GLY A 71 6.42 13.05 5.21
N VAL A 72 6.36 11.73 5.07
CA VAL A 72 6.92 11.01 3.93
C VAL A 72 6.19 11.35 2.63
N LEU A 73 4.86 11.37 2.64
CA LEU A 73 4.05 11.61 1.45
C LEU A 73 3.90 13.10 1.10
N ALA A 74 4.16 13.99 2.05
CA ALA A 74 4.26 15.44 1.82
C ALA A 74 5.63 15.90 1.28
N ASP A 75 6.62 15.00 1.19
CA ASP A 75 7.97 15.36 0.77
C ASP A 75 8.25 14.99 -0.68
N ASP A 76 8.32 16.01 -1.53
CA ASP A 76 8.51 15.89 -2.99
C ASP A 76 9.74 15.06 -3.38
N ALA A 77 10.83 15.14 -2.61
CA ALA A 77 12.04 14.38 -2.93
C ALA A 77 11.86 12.89 -2.66
N ILE A 78 11.06 12.52 -1.63
CA ILE A 78 10.71 11.12 -1.40
C ILE A 78 9.67 10.64 -2.42
N THR A 79 8.59 11.38 -2.65
CA THR A 79 7.53 10.97 -3.58
C THR A 79 8.07 10.82 -5.01
N SER A 80 8.94 11.74 -5.45
CA SER A 80 9.65 11.61 -6.73
C SER A 80 10.55 10.36 -6.78
N SER A 81 11.20 10.01 -5.67
CA SER A 81 12.01 8.80 -5.59
C SER A 81 11.14 7.54 -5.62
N LEU A 82 10.01 7.51 -4.91
CA LEU A 82 9.04 6.41 -4.94
C LEU A 82 8.48 6.21 -6.33
N GLU A 83 8.08 7.28 -7.00
CA GLU A 83 7.58 7.25 -8.38
C GLU A 83 8.65 6.73 -9.34
N GLY A 84 9.90 7.15 -9.17
CA GLY A 84 11.05 6.64 -9.92
C GLY A 84 11.22 5.13 -9.79
N GLU A 85 11.16 4.60 -8.57
CA GLU A 85 11.28 3.17 -8.31
C GLU A 85 10.04 2.38 -8.77
N ALA A 86 8.84 2.90 -8.54
CA ALA A 86 7.60 2.29 -9.04
C ALA A 86 7.63 2.15 -10.56
N ARG A 87 8.08 3.18 -11.27
CA ARG A 87 8.24 3.17 -12.72
C ARG A 87 9.26 2.12 -13.19
N ARG A 88 10.36 1.92 -12.46
CA ARG A 88 11.35 0.87 -12.78
C ARG A 88 10.75 -0.53 -12.69
N LEU A 89 9.85 -0.75 -11.72
CA LEU A 89 9.21 -2.05 -11.49
C LEU A 89 7.96 -2.27 -12.34
N LEU A 90 7.37 -1.22 -12.90
CA LEU A 90 6.06 -1.26 -13.57
C LEU A 90 5.94 -2.36 -14.63
N VAL A 91 6.94 -2.48 -15.52
CA VAL A 91 6.91 -3.46 -16.61
C VAL A 91 6.96 -4.89 -16.05
N ALA A 92 7.86 -5.15 -15.09
CA ALA A 92 7.99 -6.46 -14.47
C ALA A 92 6.75 -6.83 -13.67
N GLY A 93 6.18 -5.89 -12.92
CA GLY A 93 4.94 -6.07 -12.16
C GLY A 93 3.77 -6.43 -13.07
N ARG A 94 3.55 -5.65 -14.14
CA ARG A 94 2.49 -5.93 -15.12
C ARG A 94 2.68 -7.27 -15.83
N ALA A 95 3.91 -7.61 -16.22
CA ALA A 95 4.20 -8.90 -16.83
C ALA A 95 3.88 -10.07 -15.88
N ALA A 96 4.28 -9.97 -14.61
CA ALA A 96 3.98 -10.97 -13.60
C ALA A 96 2.46 -11.12 -13.36
N SER A 97 1.74 -10.00 -13.25
CA SER A 97 0.28 -10.01 -13.11
C SER A 97 -0.43 -10.65 -14.30
N LEU A 98 -0.01 -10.35 -15.54
CA LEU A 98 -0.59 -10.97 -16.73
C LEU A 98 -0.31 -12.47 -16.79
N VAL A 99 0.87 -12.92 -16.36
CA VAL A 99 1.17 -14.34 -16.23
C VAL A 99 0.23 -15.00 -15.21
N LEU A 100 0.02 -14.38 -14.04
CA LEU A 100 -0.90 -14.90 -13.02
C LEU A 100 -2.34 -15.00 -13.53
N VAL A 101 -2.85 -13.95 -14.19
CA VAL A 101 -4.20 -13.95 -14.77
C VAL A 101 -4.33 -15.01 -15.88
N THR A 102 -3.33 -15.13 -16.75
CA THR A 102 -3.32 -16.15 -17.81
C THR A 102 -3.37 -17.56 -17.22
N LEU A 103 -2.55 -17.83 -16.19
CA LEU A 103 -2.56 -19.12 -15.49
C LEU A 103 -3.92 -19.37 -14.82
N ALA A 104 -4.46 -18.40 -14.09
CA ALA A 104 -5.77 -18.53 -13.45
C ALA A 104 -6.88 -18.85 -14.47
N ALA A 105 -6.88 -18.17 -15.63
CA ALA A 105 -7.90 -18.33 -16.67
C ALA A 105 -7.77 -19.62 -17.51
N THR A 106 -6.59 -20.25 -17.54
CA THR A 106 -6.31 -21.41 -18.42
C THR A 106 -6.02 -22.70 -17.68
N ALA A 107 -5.75 -22.65 -16.37
CA ALA A 107 -5.59 -23.83 -15.54
C ALA A 107 -6.91 -24.57 -15.32
N LEU A 108 -6.81 -25.83 -14.90
CA LEU A 108 -7.98 -26.65 -14.55
C LEU A 108 -8.68 -26.06 -13.32
N GLY A 109 -9.96 -25.72 -13.46
CA GLY A 109 -10.79 -25.20 -12.39
C GLY A 109 -11.76 -24.14 -12.90
N SER A 110 -12.47 -23.50 -11.98
CA SER A 110 -13.22 -22.27 -12.28
C SER A 110 -12.35 -21.09 -11.83
N PRO A 111 -11.89 -20.21 -12.73
CA PRO A 111 -11.23 -18.98 -12.32
C PRO A 111 -12.20 -18.13 -11.50
N ASP A 112 -11.66 -17.50 -10.46
CA ASP A 112 -12.36 -16.47 -9.67
C ASP A 112 -11.64 -15.15 -9.87
N LEU A 113 -12.41 -14.06 -9.99
CA LEU A 113 -11.89 -12.72 -10.15
C LEU A 113 -12.61 -11.80 -9.17
N TYR A 114 -11.84 -11.12 -8.32
CA TYR A 114 -12.42 -10.17 -7.39
C TYR A 114 -12.88 -8.91 -8.13
N GLN A 115 -13.97 -8.29 -7.65
CA GLN A 115 -14.52 -7.08 -8.26
C GLN A 115 -13.45 -5.98 -8.37
N GLY A 116 -13.27 -5.40 -9.56
CA GLY A 116 -12.27 -4.38 -9.84
C GLY A 116 -10.92 -4.91 -10.33
N ASP A 117 -10.65 -6.22 -10.21
CA ASP A 117 -9.42 -6.86 -10.68
C ASP A 117 -9.42 -7.13 -12.21
N GLU A 118 -10.48 -6.74 -12.92
CA GLU A 118 -10.51 -6.68 -14.39
C GLU A 118 -9.46 -5.69 -14.94
N THR A 119 -9.02 -4.75 -14.09
CA THR A 119 -7.98 -3.77 -14.40
C THR A 119 -6.90 -3.77 -13.31
N TRP A 120 -5.95 -2.84 -13.38
CA TRP A 120 -4.88 -2.74 -12.39
C TRP A 120 -5.42 -2.30 -11.02
N ASN A 121 -5.66 -3.26 -10.13
CA ASN A 121 -6.09 -2.99 -8.76
C ASN A 121 -4.91 -3.08 -7.78
N LEU A 122 -4.47 -1.93 -7.27
CA LEU A 122 -3.37 -1.81 -6.31
C LEU A 122 -3.90 -1.54 -4.89
N SER A 123 -4.88 -2.33 -4.46
CA SER A 123 -5.48 -2.22 -3.13
C SER A 123 -4.60 -2.84 -2.04
N LEU A 124 -4.67 -2.28 -0.85
CA LEU A 124 -4.12 -2.82 0.39
C LEU A 124 -5.14 -3.72 1.08
N VAL A 125 -4.84 -4.14 2.31
CA VAL A 125 -5.79 -4.91 3.13
C VAL A 125 -7.06 -4.09 3.43
N ASP A 126 -8.13 -4.80 3.77
CA ASP A 126 -9.38 -4.24 4.28
C ASP A 126 -9.15 -3.08 5.29
N PRO A 127 -9.91 -1.98 5.21
CA PRO A 127 -11.03 -1.74 4.29
C PRO A 127 -10.63 -1.23 2.88
N ASP A 128 -9.33 -1.08 2.57
CA ASP A 128 -8.89 -0.50 1.30
C ASP A 128 -9.30 -1.33 0.07
N ASN A 129 -9.34 -2.66 0.20
CA ASN A 129 -9.84 -3.56 -0.85
C ASN A 129 -11.39 -3.59 -0.96
N ARG A 130 -12.12 -2.84 -0.13
CA ARG A 130 -13.58 -2.70 -0.20
C ARG A 130 -14.06 -1.37 -0.79
N ARG A 131 -13.15 -0.58 -1.37
CA ARG A 131 -13.51 0.65 -2.06
C ARG A 131 -14.51 0.36 -3.21
N PRO A 132 -15.46 1.27 -3.50
CA PRO A 132 -16.43 1.06 -4.57
C PRO A 132 -15.76 0.84 -5.93
N VAL A 133 -16.34 -0.04 -6.74
CA VAL A 133 -15.91 -0.31 -8.11
C VAL A 133 -16.77 0.51 -9.08
N ASP A 134 -16.12 1.18 -10.04
CA ASP A 134 -16.80 1.90 -11.12
C ASP A 134 -17.12 0.95 -12.28
N HIS A 135 -18.28 0.32 -12.21
CA HIS A 135 -18.71 -0.66 -13.22
C HIS A 135 -19.03 -0.02 -14.59
N ASP A 136 -19.44 1.25 -14.62
CA ASP A 136 -19.71 1.96 -15.89
C ASP A 136 -18.39 2.22 -16.63
N HIS A 137 -17.35 2.62 -15.90
CA HIS A 137 -16.01 2.75 -16.48
C HIS A 137 -15.49 1.40 -16.99
N LEU A 138 -15.59 0.33 -16.21
CA LEU A 138 -15.15 -1.00 -16.64
C LEU A 138 -15.86 -1.46 -17.91
N ALA A 139 -17.18 -1.25 -17.99
CA ALA A 139 -17.96 -1.59 -19.18
C ALA A 139 -17.47 -0.82 -20.42
N SER A 140 -17.12 0.47 -20.27
CA SER A 140 -16.62 1.30 -21.36
C SER A 140 -15.27 0.86 -21.94
N LEU A 141 -14.45 0.13 -21.17
CA LEU A 141 -13.15 -0.39 -21.64
C LEU A 141 -13.30 -1.62 -22.57
N LEU A 142 -14.49 -2.22 -22.62
CA LEU A 142 -14.77 -3.43 -23.39
C LEU A 142 -15.44 -3.14 -24.75
N THR A 143 -15.73 -1.88 -25.05
CA THR A 143 -16.43 -1.42 -26.26
C THR A 143 -15.55 -0.51 -27.09
#